data_AF-A0A367KKN0-F1
#
_entry.id   AF-A0A367KKN0-F1
#
_cell.length_a   1.000
_cell.length_b   1.000
_cell.length_c   1.000
_cell.angle_alpha   90.00
_cell.angle_beta   90.00
_cell.angle_gamma   90.00
#
_symmetry.space_group_name_H-M   'P 1'
#
loop_
_entity.id
_entity.type
_entity.pdbx_description
1 polymer ?
#
loop_
_entity_poly.entity_id
_entity_poly.type
_entity_poly.pdbx_seq_one_letter_code
_entity_poly.pdbx_strand_id
1 'polypeptide(L)'
;MRLTAILFTSALLSSTAFAAKLEKRCTLRREPITMKDGLAYGTVKVGTPSQSFSVLYDTSQSLTWVPSTDCHSSICKQHSDDLYNANSSTTAINLHQKESIKFEEGVCVDVRLYQ
;
A
#
# COMPACT_ATOMS: atom_id res chain seq x y z
N MET A 1 -21.80 -27.81 27.63
CA MET A 1 -22.14 -27.35 26.27
C MET A 1 -21.89 -28.53 25.33
N ARG A 2 -22.95 -29.10 24.74
CA ARG A 2 -22.83 -30.26 23.84
C ARG A 2 -22.58 -29.73 22.42
N LEU A 3 -21.49 -30.15 21.80
CA LEU A 3 -21.19 -29.86 20.39
C LEU A 3 -21.51 -31.11 19.57
N THR A 4 -22.34 -30.93 18.55
CA THR A 4 -22.70 -31.95 17.58
C THR A 4 -21.81 -31.78 16.35
N ALA A 5 -21.11 -32.83 15.94
CA ALA A 5 -20.37 -32.83 14.68
C ALA A 5 -21.33 -33.25 13.55
N ILE A 6 -21.51 -32.37 12.55
CA ILE A 6 -22.22 -32.71 11.32
C ILE A 6 -21.18 -33.30 10.37
N LEU A 7 -21.30 -34.60 10.09
CA LEU A 7 -20.54 -35.26 9.03
C LEU A 7 -21.09 -34.78 7.69
N PHE A 8 -20.35 -33.89 7.02
CA PHE A 8 -20.62 -33.55 5.64
C PHE A 8 -20.39 -34.79 4.77
N THR A 9 -21.48 -35.39 4.31
CA THR A 9 -21.45 -36.38 3.23
C THR A 9 -20.78 -35.73 2.03
N SER A 10 -19.75 -36.40 1.52
CA SER A 10 -18.93 -36.02 0.38
C SER A 10 -19.77 -35.55 -0.79
N ALA A 11 -19.97 -34.23 -0.90
CA ALA A 11 -20.33 -33.62 -2.15
C ALA A 11 -19.07 -33.71 -3.03
N LEU A 12 -19.19 -34.41 -4.15
CA LEU A 12 -18.20 -34.39 -5.22
C LEU A 12 -17.93 -32.91 -5.56
N LEU A 13 -16.78 -32.39 -5.12
CA LEU A 13 -16.26 -31.14 -5.65
C LEU A 13 -15.90 -31.43 -7.11
N SER A 14 -16.83 -31.09 -8.01
CA SER A 14 -16.45 -30.86 -9.40
C SER A 14 -15.52 -29.66 -9.38
N SER A 15 -14.22 -29.93 -9.28
CA SER A 15 -13.17 -28.93 -9.38
C SER A 15 -13.19 -28.36 -10.79
N THR A 16 -14.07 -27.39 -11.05
CA THR A 16 -13.84 -26.44 -12.11
C THR A 16 -12.65 -25.60 -11.66
N ALA A 17 -11.45 -26.04 -12.03
CA ALA A 17 -10.29 -25.17 -12.02
C ALA A 17 -10.65 -24.00 -12.93
N PHE A 18 -11.06 -22.87 -12.34
CA PHE A 18 -11.09 -21.60 -13.06
C PHE A 18 -9.64 -21.25 -13.31
N ALA A 19 -9.09 -21.75 -14.42
CA ALA A 19 -7.92 -21.13 -15.02
C ALA A 19 -8.34 -19.70 -15.35
N ALA A 20 -8.04 -18.77 -14.46
CA ALA A 20 -8.18 -17.36 -14.76
C ALA A 20 -7.28 -17.10 -15.97
N LYS A 21 -7.90 -16.97 -17.14
CA LYS A 21 -7.20 -16.62 -18.37
C LYS A 21 -6.60 -15.24 -18.13
N LEU A 22 -5.27 -15.19 -17.96
CA LEU A 22 -4.55 -13.94 -17.78
C LEU A 22 -4.59 -13.21 -19.13
N GLU A 23 -5.63 -12.41 -19.35
CA GLU A 23 -5.67 -11.55 -20.53
C GLU A 23 -4.53 -10.55 -20.44
N LYS A 24 -3.74 -10.49 -21.51
CA LYS A 24 -2.63 -9.56 -21.64
C LYS A 24 -3.21 -8.15 -21.70
N ARG A 25 -3.29 -7.46 -20.55
CA ARG A 25 -3.72 -6.06 -20.49
C ARG A 25 -2.70 -5.21 -21.23
N CYS A 26 -2.99 -4.85 -22.48
CA CYS A 26 -2.12 -4.00 -23.32
C CYS A 26 -2.04 -2.54 -22.84
N THR A 27 -2.67 -2.20 -21.72
CA THR A 27 -2.67 -0.87 -21.09
C THR A 27 -1.88 -0.84 -19.78
N LEU A 28 -0.86 -1.70 -19.63
CA LEU A 28 0.02 -1.64 -18.47
C LEU A 28 0.93 -0.41 -18.57
N ARG A 29 0.76 0.51 -17.62
CA ARG A 29 1.67 1.64 -17.41
C ARG A 29 2.98 1.11 -16.84
N ARG A 30 4.08 1.37 -17.52
CA ARG A 30 5.43 1.03 -17.02
C ARG A 30 5.98 2.25 -16.31
N GLU A 31 6.41 2.05 -15.08
CA GLU A 31 7.14 3.06 -14.31
C GLU A 31 8.61 2.65 -14.21
N PRO A 32 9.56 3.58 -14.38
CA PRO A 32 10.96 3.30 -14.16
C PRO A 32 11.21 2.96 -12.68
N ILE A 33 12.10 2.00 -12.45
CA ILE A 33 12.55 1.59 -11.11
C ILE A 33 14.05 1.80 -11.03
N THR A 34 14.50 2.33 -9.90
CA THR A 34 15.90 2.43 -9.52
C THR A 34 16.19 1.41 -8.43
N MET A 35 17.21 0.57 -8.64
CA MET A 35 17.69 -0.36 -7.62
C MET A 35 18.74 0.33 -6.75
N LYS A 36 18.56 0.32 -5.43
CA LYS A 36 19.53 0.82 -4.45
C LYS A 36 19.58 -0.15 -3.27
N ASP A 37 20.77 -0.66 -2.96
CA ASP A 37 21.00 -1.59 -1.84
C ASP A 37 20.06 -2.81 -1.83
N GLY A 38 19.74 -3.34 -3.01
CA GLY A 38 18.83 -4.49 -3.18
C GLY A 38 17.33 -4.13 -3.12
N LEU A 39 16.99 -2.86 -2.93
CA LEU A 39 15.63 -2.37 -2.83
C LEU A 39 15.20 -1.63 -4.11
N ALA A 40 13.93 -1.80 -4.50
CA ALA A 40 13.35 -1.25 -5.71
C ALA A 40 12.60 0.07 -5.42
N TYR A 41 13.15 1.19 -5.85
CA TYR A 41 12.56 2.52 -5.66
C TYR A 41 11.95 3.07 -6.94
N GLY A 42 10.88 3.86 -6.80
CA GLY A 42 10.31 4.62 -7.91
C GLY A 42 9.76 5.96 -7.45
N THR A 43 9.52 6.85 -8.40
CA THR A 43 8.91 8.15 -8.13
C THR A 43 7.41 8.09 -8.30
N VAL A 44 6.68 8.50 -7.27
CA VAL A 44 5.23 8.72 -7.32
C VAL A 44 4.91 10.19 -7.19
N LYS A 45 3.78 10.60 -7.78
CA LYS A 45 3.26 11.97 -7.70
C LYS A 45 1.91 11.94 -7.00
N VAL A 46 1.76 12.73 -5.95
CA VAL A 46 0.56 12.76 -5.10
C VAL A 46 -0.02 14.17 -5.07
N GLY A 47 -1.35 14.26 -5.19
CA GLY A 47 -2.10 15.51 -5.09
C GLY A 47 -2.08 16.39 -6.35
N THR A 48 -2.86 17.47 -6.31
CA THR A 48 -2.88 18.57 -7.29
C THR A 48 -2.65 19.91 -6.59
N PRO A 49 -1.65 20.73 -6.96
CA PRO A 49 -0.53 20.40 -7.84
C PRO A 49 0.27 19.19 -7.30
N SER A 50 0.94 18.48 -8.20
CA SER A 50 1.64 17.25 -7.87
C SER A 50 2.86 17.49 -6.98
N GLN A 51 2.93 16.77 -5.86
CA GLN A 51 4.10 16.64 -4.99
C GLN A 51 4.79 15.30 -5.30
N SER A 52 6.10 15.28 -5.50
CA SER A 52 6.82 14.07 -5.93
C SER A 52 7.54 13.41 -4.75
N PHE A 53 7.54 12.08 -4.71
CA PHE A 53 8.17 11.31 -3.63
C PHE A 53 8.89 10.09 -4.21
N SER A 54 10.04 9.75 -3.63
CA SER A 54 10.67 8.45 -3.84
C SER A 54 10.08 7.44 -2.87
N VAL A 55 9.52 6.34 -3.37
CA VAL A 55 8.91 5.29 -2.55
C VAL A 55 9.52 3.93 -2.88
N LEU A 56 9.53 3.04 -1.88
CA LEU A 56 9.85 1.64 -2.06
C LEU A 56 8.64 0.92 -2.69
N TYR A 57 8.86 0.17 -3.77
CA TYR A 57 7.84 -0.72 -4.32
C TYR A 57 7.83 -2.04 -3.56
N ASP A 58 7.05 -2.06 -2.48
CA ASP A 58 6.85 -3.23 -1.64
C ASP A 58 5.64 -4.05 -2.12
N THR A 59 5.90 -5.28 -2.60
CA THR A 59 4.86 -6.20 -3.07
C THR A 59 4.15 -6.96 -1.95
N SER A 60 4.65 -6.87 -0.71
CA SER A 60 4.09 -7.58 0.45
C SER A 60 2.86 -6.91 1.06
N GLN A 61 2.67 -5.61 0.79
CA GLN A 61 1.59 -4.79 1.35
C GLN A 61 0.74 -4.15 0.25
N SER A 62 -0.57 -3.98 0.53
CA SER A 62 -1.52 -3.37 -0.42
C SER A 62 -1.66 -1.85 -0.24
N LEU A 63 -0.94 -1.26 0.71
CA LEU A 63 -1.02 0.17 1.04
C LEU A 63 0.30 0.87 0.73
N THR A 64 0.22 1.99 0.00
CA THR A 64 1.34 2.91 -0.22
C THR A 64 1.19 4.11 0.70
N TRP A 65 2.30 4.58 1.27
CA TRP A 65 2.33 5.76 2.13
C TRP A 65 3.51 6.66 1.77
N VAL A 66 3.37 7.95 2.09
CA VAL A 66 4.44 8.95 1.99
C VAL A 66 4.55 9.72 3.31
N PRO A 67 5.74 10.21 3.69
CA PRO A 67 5.90 11.09 4.85
C PRO A 67 5.01 12.33 4.72
N SER A 68 4.45 12.82 5.83
CA SER A 68 3.56 13.98 5.84
C SER A 68 4.11 15.11 6.69
N THR A 69 3.76 16.36 6.38
CA THR A 69 4.02 17.52 7.23
C THR A 69 3.39 17.41 8.63
N ASP A 70 2.36 16.56 8.79
CA ASP A 70 1.75 16.23 10.08
C ASP A 70 2.61 15.27 10.92
N CYS A 71 3.69 14.73 10.37
CA CYS A 71 4.59 13.85 11.12
C CYS A 71 5.54 14.67 12.01
N HIS A 72 5.43 14.48 13.31
CA HIS A 72 6.25 15.18 14.30
C HIS A 72 7.43 14.37 14.85
N SER A 73 7.58 13.10 14.43
CA SER A 73 8.71 12.28 14.83
C SER A 73 10.02 12.79 14.21
N SER A 74 11.15 12.54 14.88
CA SER A 74 12.48 12.86 14.34
C SER A 74 12.77 12.11 13.04
N ILE A 75 12.21 10.90 12.88
CA ILE A 75 12.42 10.04 11.71
C ILE A 75 11.95 10.74 10.43
N CYS A 76 10.75 11.32 10.43
CA CYS A 76 10.23 12.03 9.26
C CYS A 76 11.06 13.27 8.88
N LYS A 77 11.71 13.91 9.85
CA LYS A 77 12.57 15.08 9.59
C LYS A 77 13.98 14.71 9.13
N GLN A 78 14.46 13.52 9.50
CA GLN A 78 15.83 13.08 9.22
C GLN A 78 15.94 12.22 7.97
N HIS A 79 14.88 11.48 7.62
CA HIS A 79 14.90 10.46 6.57
C HIS A 79 13.97 10.76 5.40
N SER A 80 13.47 11.99 5.28
CA SER A 80 12.57 12.37 4.19
C SER A 80 12.98 13.72 3.65
N ASP A 81 13.39 13.74 2.38
CA ASP A 81 13.73 14.97 1.67
C ASP A 81 12.47 15.80 1.39
N ASP A 82 11.35 15.12 1.13
CA ASP A 82 10.05 15.71 0.82
C ASP A 82 8.97 15.21 1.78
N LEU A 83 8.11 16.13 2.24
CA LEU A 83 6.96 15.84 3.09
C LEU A 83 5.67 16.23 2.37
N TYR A 84 4.69 15.31 2.35
CA TYR A 84 3.38 15.58 1.80
C TYR A 84 2.60 16.59 2.65
N ASN A 85 2.26 17.71 2.02
CA ASN A 85 1.40 18.74 2.57
C ASN A 85 0.01 18.64 1.94
N ALA A 86 -0.96 18.12 2.68
CA ALA A 86 -2.34 18.00 2.21
C ALA A 86 -2.99 19.38 1.97
N ASN A 87 -2.63 20.40 2.75
CA ASN A 87 -3.22 21.75 2.64
C ASN A 87 -2.79 22.48 1.36
N SER A 88 -1.67 22.07 0.74
CA SER A 88 -1.25 22.61 -0.56
C SER A 88 -1.83 21.84 -1.74
N SER A 89 -2.72 20.86 -1.49
CA SER A 89 -3.32 20.04 -2.54
C SER A 89 -4.84 20.19 -2.62
N THR A 90 -5.36 20.57 -3.79
CA THR A 90 -6.79 20.75 -4.06
C THR A 90 -7.56 19.44 -4.20
N THR A 91 -6.87 18.32 -4.39
CA THR A 91 -7.48 16.98 -4.51
C THR A 91 -7.31 16.15 -3.26
N ALA A 92 -6.74 16.69 -2.17
CA ALA A 92 -6.58 15.94 -0.93
C ALA A 92 -7.92 15.85 -0.19
N ILE A 93 -8.41 14.63 0.01
CA ILE A 93 -9.59 14.35 0.84
C ILE A 93 -9.15 13.50 2.02
N ASN A 94 -9.12 14.10 3.20
CA ASN A 94 -8.84 13.37 4.44
C ASN A 94 -10.03 12.44 4.76
N LEU A 95 -9.80 11.14 4.80
CA LEU A 95 -10.85 10.16 5.10
C LEU A 95 -11.17 10.06 6.60
N HIS A 96 -10.40 10.76 7.44
CA HIS A 96 -10.46 10.73 8.90
C HIS A 96 -10.28 9.32 9.50
N GLN A 97 -9.66 8.43 8.74
CA GLN A 97 -9.32 7.07 9.13
C GLN A 97 -7.82 6.95 9.36
N LYS A 98 -7.45 6.02 10.25
CA LYS A 98 -6.06 5.71 10.58
C LYS A 98 -5.83 4.22 10.44
N GLU A 99 -4.65 3.86 9.95
CA GLU A 99 -4.18 2.49 9.86
C GLU A 99 -2.77 2.40 10.47
N SER A 100 -2.41 1.22 10.97
CA SER A 100 -1.05 0.94 11.44
C SER A 100 -0.47 -0.21 10.62
N ILE A 101 0.56 0.09 9.84
CA ILE A 101 1.23 -0.88 8.97
C ILE A 101 2.34 -1.53 9.79
N LYS A 102 2.25 -2.84 10.02
CA LYS A 102 3.24 -3.60 10.77
C LYS A 102 4.19 -4.31 9.82
N PHE A 103 5.48 -4.04 9.96
CA PHE A 103 6.56 -4.73 9.26
C PHE A 103 7.09 -5.91 10.09
N GLU A 104 7.74 -6.87 9.42
CA GLU A 104 8.19 -8.12 10.04
C GLU A 104 9.21 -7.90 11.18
N GLU A 105 9.98 -6.81 11.13
CA GLU A 105 10.94 -6.44 12.16
C GLU A 105 10.29 -5.89 13.45
N GLY A 106 8.95 -5.91 13.53
CA GLY A 106 8.19 -5.38 14.67
C GLY A 106 8.03 -3.86 14.66
N VAL A 107 8.47 -3.20 13.58
CA VAL A 107 8.28 -1.76 13.36
C VAL A 107 6.86 -1.52 12.86
N CYS A 108 6.18 -0.52 13.44
CA CYS A 108 4.85 -0.09 13.00
C CYS A 108 4.92 1.33 12.45
N VAL A 109 4.23 1.58 11.35
CA VAL A 109 4.07 2.92 10.75
C VAL A 109 2.60 3.30 10.81
N ASP A 110 2.27 4.30 11.61
CA ASP A 110 0.92 4.84 11.72
C ASP A 110 0.67 5.82 10.57
N VAL A 111 -0.41 5.60 9.84
CA VAL A 111 -0.79 6.40 8.67
C VAL A 111 -2.20 6.95 8.83
N ARG A 112 -2.43 8.14 8.24
CA ARG A 112 -3.77 8.69 8.04
C ARG A 112 -4.15 8.49 6.57
N LEU A 113 -5.36 8.02 6.32
CA LEU A 113 -5.82 7.73 4.97
C LEU A 113 -6.34 8.98 4.26
N TYR A 114 -5.95 9.12 2.99
CA TYR A 114 -6.39 10.18 2.09
C TYR A 114 -6.92 9.55 0.79
N GLN A 115 -7.91 10.21 0.18
CA GLN A 115 -8.40 9.97 -1.18
C GLN A 115 -8.04 11.14 -2.09
#